data_AF-A0A9P4QQ60-F1
#
_entry.id   AF-A0A9P4QQ60-F1
#
_cell.length_a   1.000
_cell.length_b   1.000
_cell.length_c   1.000
_cell.angle_alpha   90.00
_cell.angle_beta   90.00
_cell.angle_gamma   90.00
#
_symmetry.space_group_name_H-M   'P 1'
#
loop_
_entity.id
_entity.type
_entity.pdbx_description
1 polymer ?
#
loop_
_entity_poly.entity_id
_entity_poly.type
_entity_poly.pdbx_seq_one_letter_code
_entity_poly.pdbx_strand_id
1 'polypeptide(L)'
;MIDGRCTSRLQPPVRLLLLKHLSLRHDLDPPNPNKWVSESQGKYEEAKAMHRQDLEGSEKVLGAEHLDTLISIGNLALTLNRRRQWEEAEILEVRVLKTRKRVLGDIHLDTLMTIHNLTFTLESESRGKEAISLMERCYRLRKDFLGRYHPNTEFSLGTLEEWWIESIETGT
;
A
#
# COMPACT_ATOMS: atom_id res chain seq x y z
N MET A 1 10.34 32.96 -27.59
CA MET A 1 10.43 34.03 -28.61
C MET A 1 9.10 34.77 -28.63
N ILE A 2 9.00 35.85 -27.84
CA ILE A 2 8.07 36.99 -27.98
C ILE A 2 8.83 38.20 -27.41
N ASP A 3 8.95 39.24 -28.23
CA ASP A 3 9.96 40.31 -28.20
C ASP A 3 10.08 41.10 -26.87
N GLY A 4 11.29 41.12 -26.31
CA GLY A 4 11.71 41.98 -25.19
C GLY A 4 11.93 43.45 -25.56
N ARG A 5 11.10 44.02 -26.45
CA ARG A 5 11.31 45.37 -27.04
C ARG A 5 10.28 46.44 -26.65
N CYS A 6 9.43 46.23 -25.65
CA CYS A 6 8.38 47.21 -25.29
C CYS A 6 8.45 47.84 -23.88
N THR A 7 9.52 47.64 -23.10
CA THR A 7 9.62 48.28 -21.76
C THR A 7 10.31 49.65 -21.77
N SER A 8 10.83 50.10 -22.91
CA SER A 8 11.57 51.37 -23.04
C SER A 8 10.72 52.61 -23.31
N ARG A 9 9.38 52.46 -23.50
CA ARG A 9 8.45 53.58 -23.76
C ARG A 9 7.53 53.97 -22.59
N LEU A 10 7.67 53.32 -21.43
CA LEU A 10 6.85 53.65 -20.26
C LEU A 10 7.52 54.74 -19.42
N GLN A 11 6.75 55.73 -18.98
CA GLN A 11 7.27 56.80 -18.11
C GLN A 11 7.87 56.22 -16.81
N PRO A 12 8.91 56.86 -16.22
CA PRO A 12 9.64 56.33 -15.07
C PRO A 12 8.77 55.79 -13.90
N PRO A 13 7.64 56.41 -13.51
CA PRO A 13 6.82 55.90 -12.41
C PRO A 13 6.13 54.57 -12.76
N VAL A 14 5.66 54.41 -14.00
CA VAL A 14 4.92 53.23 -14.47
C VAL A 14 5.85 52.02 -14.61
N ARG A 15 7.11 52.26 -15.00
CA ARG A 15 8.15 51.23 -15.09
C ARG A 15 8.54 50.67 -13.71
N LEU A 16 8.62 51.53 -12.70
CA LEU A 16 8.87 51.09 -11.32
C LEU A 16 7.71 50.27 -10.76
N LEU A 17 6.46 50.69 -11.04
CA LEU A 17 5.25 49.94 -10.64
C LEU A 17 5.16 48.56 -11.30
N LEU A 18 5.46 48.46 -12.59
CA LEU A 18 5.53 47.17 -13.30
C LEU A 18 6.62 46.24 -12.75
N LEU A 19 7.80 46.78 -12.44
CA LEU A 19 8.87 46.00 -11.79
C LEU A 19 8.48 45.56 -10.38
N LYS A 20 7.77 46.41 -9.61
CA LYS A 20 7.25 46.06 -8.28
C LYS A 20 6.17 44.98 -8.36
N HIS A 21 5.25 45.07 -9.33
CA HIS A 21 4.19 44.07 -9.55
C HIS A 21 4.74 42.73 -10.08
N LEU A 22 5.83 42.74 -10.86
CA LEU A 22 6.50 41.51 -11.32
C LEU A 22 7.30 40.85 -10.20
N SER A 23 7.86 41.63 -9.27
CA SER A 23 8.58 41.11 -8.09
C SER A 23 7.66 40.62 -6.97
N LEU A 24 6.34 40.87 -7.06
CA LEU A 24 5.32 40.48 -6.07
C LEU A 24 4.51 39.24 -6.48
N ARG A 25 4.80 38.62 -7.62
CA ARG A 25 4.37 37.23 -7.87
C ARG A 25 5.30 36.31 -7.08
N HIS A 26 4.96 36.13 -5.81
CA HIS A 26 5.23 34.95 -4.99
C HIS A 26 5.92 33.81 -5.77
N ASP A 27 7.23 33.64 -5.56
CA ASP A 27 7.81 32.55 -4.78
C ASP A 27 6.96 31.27 -4.63
N LEU A 28 6.40 30.78 -5.73
CA LEU A 28 6.10 29.37 -5.86
C LEU A 28 7.29 28.76 -6.58
N ASP A 29 8.39 28.59 -5.83
CA ASP A 29 9.43 27.65 -6.23
C ASP A 29 8.75 26.35 -6.65
N PRO A 30 9.07 25.80 -7.85
CA PRO A 30 8.48 24.56 -8.29
C PRO A 30 8.67 23.53 -7.17
N PRO A 31 7.61 22.79 -6.78
CA PRO A 31 7.66 21.90 -5.63
C PRO A 31 8.90 21.01 -5.74
N ASN A 32 9.87 21.22 -4.84
CA ASN A 32 11.11 20.45 -4.84
C ASN A 32 10.71 18.97 -4.70
N PRO A 33 10.95 18.12 -5.70
CA PRO A 33 10.49 16.73 -5.67
C PRO A 33 11.07 15.98 -4.47
N ASN A 34 12.24 16.38 -3.98
CA ASN A 34 12.87 15.81 -2.79
C ASN A 34 12.16 16.19 -1.49
N LYS A 35 11.45 17.32 -1.45
CA LYS A 35 10.66 17.76 -0.29
C LYS A 35 9.48 16.83 -0.04
N TRP A 36 8.76 16.46 -1.10
CA TRP A 36 7.61 15.55 -1.02
C TRP A 36 8.03 14.12 -0.66
N VAL A 37 9.18 13.67 -1.17
CA VAL A 37 9.77 12.37 -0.83
C VAL A 37 10.18 12.32 0.64
N SER A 38 10.86 13.37 1.15
CA SER A 38 11.26 13.46 2.56
C SER A 38 10.05 13.54 3.50
N GLU A 39 9.04 14.34 3.17
CA GLU A 39 7.80 14.42 3.94
C GLU A 39 7.02 13.08 3.94
N SER A 40 7.02 12.38 2.80
CA SER A 40 6.39 11.05 2.69
C SER A 40 7.18 9.97 3.45
N GLN A 41 8.50 10.11 3.55
CA GLN A 41 9.34 9.26 4.38
C GLN A 41 9.11 9.50 5.88
N GLY A 42 9.04 10.75 6.32
CA GLY A 42 8.74 11.10 7.71
C GLY A 42 7.38 10.58 8.19
N LYS A 43 6.33 10.81 7.40
CA LYS A 43 4.96 10.33 7.73
C LYS A 43 4.86 8.80 7.78
N TYR A 44 5.70 8.10 7.03
CA TYR A 44 5.73 6.64 7.03
C TYR A 44 6.38 6.08 8.29
N GLU A 45 7.53 6.63 8.71
CA GLU A 45 8.17 6.18 9.94
C GLU A 45 7.29 6.47 11.14
N GLU A 46 6.57 7.58 11.11
CA GLU A 46 5.53 7.91 12.08
C GLU A 46 4.39 6.88 12.06
N ALA A 47 3.87 6.51 10.89
CA ALA A 47 2.84 5.46 10.77
C ALA A 47 3.34 4.09 11.24
N LYS A 48 4.58 3.70 10.93
CA LYS A 48 5.21 2.45 11.39
C LYS A 48 5.37 2.45 12.91
N ALA A 49 5.79 3.57 13.51
CA ALA A 49 5.92 3.72 14.94
C ALA A 49 4.57 3.69 15.66
N MET A 50 3.56 4.38 15.13
CA MET A 50 2.19 4.34 15.67
C MET A 50 1.63 2.92 15.64
N HIS A 51 1.72 2.22 14.50
CA HIS A 51 1.24 0.84 14.40
C HIS A 51 1.98 -0.13 15.34
N ARG A 52 3.28 0.10 15.62
CA ARG A 52 4.02 -0.68 16.63
C ARG A 52 3.55 -0.36 18.06
N GLN A 53 3.33 0.90 18.39
CA GLN A 53 2.78 1.28 19.71
C GLN A 53 1.37 0.72 19.91
N ASP A 54 0.50 0.83 18.90
CA ASP A 54 -0.85 0.26 18.94
C ASP A 54 -0.82 -1.25 19.11
N LEU A 55 0.15 -1.93 18.47
CA LEU A 55 0.38 -3.36 18.63
C LEU A 55 0.76 -3.71 20.08
N GLU A 56 1.77 -3.03 20.65
CA GLU A 56 2.20 -3.26 22.03
C GLU A 56 1.08 -2.97 23.05
N GLY A 57 0.32 -1.90 22.82
CA GLY A 57 -0.84 -1.53 23.63
C GLY A 57 -1.95 -2.58 23.54
N SER A 58 -2.27 -3.03 22.33
CA SER A 58 -3.31 -4.03 22.10
C SER A 58 -2.90 -5.41 22.64
N GLU A 59 -1.63 -5.82 22.49
CA GLU A 59 -1.12 -7.06 23.08
C GLU A 59 -1.18 -7.04 24.61
N LYS A 60 -0.95 -5.88 25.25
CA LYS A 60 -1.06 -5.73 26.71
C LYS A 60 -2.49 -5.72 27.23
N VAL A 61 -3.42 -5.09 26.52
CA VAL A 61 -4.80 -4.91 27.00
C VAL A 61 -5.71 -6.06 26.59
N LEU A 62 -5.61 -6.50 25.34
CA LEU A 62 -6.53 -7.46 24.72
C LEU A 62 -5.89 -8.84 24.51
N GLY A 63 -4.56 -8.91 24.56
CA GLY A 63 -3.79 -10.12 24.29
C GLY A 63 -3.45 -10.28 22.81
N ALA A 64 -2.38 -11.02 22.51
CA ALA A 64 -1.87 -11.23 21.15
C ALA A 64 -2.81 -12.00 20.20
N GLU A 65 -3.95 -12.49 20.72
CA GLU A 65 -4.93 -13.27 19.97
C GLU A 65 -6.17 -12.46 19.59
N HIS A 66 -6.28 -11.21 20.04
CA HIS A 66 -7.44 -10.38 19.78
C HIS A 66 -7.51 -9.91 18.34
N LEU A 67 -8.71 -9.89 17.76
CA LEU A 67 -8.93 -9.54 16.35
C LEU A 67 -8.44 -8.14 16.00
N ASP A 68 -8.68 -7.17 16.87
CA ASP A 68 -8.22 -5.78 16.68
C ASP A 68 -6.69 -5.69 16.62
N THR A 69 -5.99 -6.47 17.43
CA THR A 69 -4.52 -6.56 17.37
C THR A 69 -4.08 -7.13 16.02
N LEU A 70 -4.76 -8.16 15.53
CA LEU A 70 -4.47 -8.79 14.25
C LEU A 70 -4.75 -7.87 13.06
N ILE A 71 -5.76 -7.00 13.15
CA ILE A 71 -6.04 -5.96 12.15
C ILE A 71 -4.90 -4.94 12.12
N SER A 72 -4.44 -4.47 13.28
CA SER A 72 -3.29 -3.54 13.37
C SER A 72 -2.01 -4.14 12.77
N ILE A 73 -1.75 -5.43 13.02
CA ILE A 73 -0.60 -6.12 12.40
C ILE A 73 -0.75 -6.20 10.87
N GLY A 74 -1.96 -6.51 10.37
CA GLY A 74 -2.22 -6.53 8.93
C GLY A 74 -2.00 -5.17 8.26
N ASN A 75 -2.41 -4.08 8.90
CA ASN A 75 -2.18 -2.72 8.40
C ASN A 75 -0.67 -2.36 8.39
N LEU A 76 0.08 -2.81 9.40
CA LEU A 76 1.53 -2.68 9.42
C LEU A 76 2.17 -3.46 8.26
N ALA A 77 1.75 -4.69 7.99
CA ALA A 77 2.25 -5.48 6.87
C ALA A 77 2.00 -4.80 5.51
N LEU A 78 0.80 -4.26 5.28
CA LEU A 78 0.49 -3.49 4.06
C LEU A 78 1.39 -2.25 3.92
N THR A 79 1.68 -1.59 5.03
CA THR A 79 2.57 -0.42 5.07
C THR A 79 4.00 -0.82 4.69
N LEU A 80 4.50 -1.94 5.23
CA LEU A 80 5.81 -2.50 4.89
C LEU A 80 5.90 -2.91 3.42
N ASN A 81 4.86 -3.55 2.88
CA ASN A 81 4.80 -3.97 1.49
C ASN A 81 4.94 -2.77 0.54
N ARG A 82 4.28 -1.64 0.83
CA ARG A 82 4.44 -0.37 0.05
C ARG A 82 5.88 0.16 0.00
N ARG A 83 6.74 -0.20 0.96
CA ARG A 83 8.16 0.17 1.00
C ARG A 83 9.09 -0.94 0.51
N ARG A 84 8.55 -2.00 -0.10
CA ARG A 84 9.29 -3.18 -0.56
C ARG A 84 9.99 -3.94 0.58
N GLN A 85 9.48 -3.82 1.80
CA GLN A 85 9.94 -4.60 2.95
C GLN A 85 9.13 -5.89 3.07
N TRP A 86 9.19 -6.75 2.05
CA TRP A 86 8.31 -7.92 1.91
C TRP A 86 8.57 -8.99 2.96
N GLU A 87 9.84 -9.24 3.33
CA GLU A 87 10.20 -10.23 4.37
C GLU A 87 9.57 -9.90 5.74
N GLU A 88 9.66 -8.63 6.18
CA GLU A 88 9.01 -8.20 7.43
C GLU A 88 7.48 -8.34 7.33
N ALA A 89 6.89 -8.04 6.17
CA ALA A 89 5.46 -8.15 5.94
C ALA A 89 4.98 -9.61 5.98
N GLU A 90 5.69 -10.54 5.33
CA GLU A 90 5.38 -11.97 5.31
C GLU A 90 5.35 -12.54 6.74
N ILE A 91 6.37 -12.25 7.54
CA ILE A 91 6.46 -12.75 8.93
C ILE A 91 5.23 -12.32 9.74
N LEU A 92 4.81 -11.06 9.58
CA LEU A 92 3.63 -10.52 10.26
C LEU A 92 2.34 -11.16 9.74
N GLU A 93 2.17 -11.31 8.43
CA GLU A 93 0.98 -11.91 7.82
C GLU A 93 0.84 -13.39 8.16
N VAL A 94 1.94 -14.16 8.18
CA VAL A 94 1.96 -15.57 8.61
C VAL A 94 1.60 -15.69 10.08
N ARG A 95 2.09 -14.80 10.95
CA ARG A 95 1.72 -14.75 12.36
C ARG A 95 0.21 -14.49 12.51
N VAL A 96 -0.32 -13.50 11.80
CA VAL A 96 -1.76 -13.18 11.81
C VAL A 96 -2.59 -14.35 11.32
N LEU A 97 -2.17 -15.00 10.23
CA LEU A 97 -2.87 -16.12 9.64
C LEU A 97 -2.98 -17.28 10.63
N LYS A 98 -1.87 -17.67 11.29
CA LYS A 98 -1.87 -18.74 12.29
C LYS A 98 -2.83 -18.45 13.44
N THR A 99 -2.83 -17.21 13.94
CA THR A 99 -3.72 -16.81 15.03
C THR A 99 -5.18 -16.79 14.59
N ARG A 100 -5.51 -16.19 13.44
CA ARG A 100 -6.88 -16.15 12.89
C ARG A 100 -7.43 -17.55 12.62
N LYS A 101 -6.61 -18.46 12.10
CA LYS A 101 -7.00 -19.86 11.92
C LYS A 101 -7.38 -20.56 13.22
N ARG A 102 -6.68 -20.27 14.32
CA ARG A 102 -6.99 -20.84 15.64
C ARG A 102 -8.25 -20.23 16.27
N VAL A 103 -8.44 -18.92 16.12
CA VAL A 103 -9.54 -18.18 16.78
C VAL A 103 -10.85 -18.28 15.98
N LEU A 104 -10.78 -18.06 14.66
CA LEU A 104 -11.94 -17.93 13.77
C LEU A 104 -12.15 -19.14 12.85
N GLY A 105 -11.12 -19.97 12.68
CA GLY A 105 -11.11 -21.06 11.71
C GLY A 105 -10.63 -20.64 10.30
N ASP A 106 -10.50 -21.65 9.44
CA ASP A 106 -9.93 -21.52 8.10
C ASP A 106 -10.85 -20.79 7.09
N ILE A 107 -12.16 -20.76 7.34
CA ILE A 107 -13.18 -20.30 6.38
C ILE A 107 -13.60 -18.83 6.62
N HIS A 108 -13.20 -18.23 7.74
CA HIS A 108 -13.60 -16.86 8.07
C HIS A 108 -13.06 -15.85 7.05
N LEU A 109 -13.90 -14.86 6.68
CA LEU A 109 -13.57 -13.81 5.70
C LEU A 109 -12.25 -13.11 6.03
N ASP A 110 -12.02 -12.78 7.31
CA ASP A 110 -10.78 -12.14 7.76
C ASP A 110 -9.54 -13.04 7.61
N THR A 111 -9.70 -14.36 7.79
CA THR A 111 -8.62 -15.33 7.52
C THR A 111 -8.31 -15.35 6.03
N LEU A 112 -9.34 -15.38 5.18
CA LEU A 112 -9.20 -15.37 3.72
C LEU A 112 -8.63 -14.04 3.20
N MET A 113 -8.89 -12.92 3.88
CA MET A 113 -8.29 -11.63 3.58
C MET A 113 -6.79 -11.61 3.95
N THR A 114 -6.40 -12.23 5.08
CA THR A 114 -4.96 -12.38 5.39
C THR A 114 -4.25 -13.27 4.39
N ILE A 115 -4.86 -14.39 3.97
CA ILE A 115 -4.28 -15.24 2.92
C ILE A 115 -4.07 -14.41 1.66
N HIS A 116 -5.08 -13.64 1.25
CA HIS A 116 -5.02 -12.78 0.09
C HIS A 116 -3.87 -11.77 0.12
N ASN A 117 -3.67 -11.07 1.24
CA ASN A 117 -2.59 -10.11 1.37
C ASN A 117 -1.21 -10.81 1.32
N LEU A 118 -1.08 -11.95 2.00
CA LEU A 118 0.12 -12.79 1.95
C LEU A 118 0.45 -13.23 0.52
N THR A 119 -0.55 -13.56 -0.29
CA THR A 119 -0.34 -13.93 -1.68
C THR A 119 0.27 -12.80 -2.51
N PHE A 120 -0.21 -11.58 -2.34
CA PHE A 120 0.35 -10.42 -3.02
C PHE A 120 1.76 -10.07 -2.52
N THR A 121 2.02 -10.23 -1.22
CA THR A 121 3.37 -10.08 -0.67
C THR A 121 4.36 -11.07 -1.31
N LEU A 122 3.96 -12.33 -1.47
CA LEU A 122 4.79 -13.38 -2.09
C LEU A 122 4.99 -13.18 -3.60
N GLU A 123 3.96 -12.69 -4.30
CA GLU A 123 4.08 -12.30 -5.71
C GLU A 123 5.12 -11.18 -5.86
N SER A 124 5.06 -10.15 -5.01
CA SER A 124 6.02 -9.05 -5.02
C SER A 124 7.44 -9.49 -4.66
N GLU A 125 7.59 -10.58 -3.91
CA GLU A 125 8.87 -11.22 -3.59
C GLU A 125 9.40 -12.11 -4.74
N SER A 126 8.71 -12.14 -5.89
CA SER A 126 9.02 -13.03 -7.02
C SER A 126 8.85 -14.53 -6.74
N ARG A 127 8.09 -14.89 -5.70
CA ARG A 127 7.75 -16.29 -5.33
C ARG A 127 6.39 -16.68 -5.89
N GLY A 128 6.19 -16.46 -7.20
CA GLY A 128 4.90 -16.65 -7.89
C GLY A 128 4.27 -18.04 -7.71
N LYS A 129 5.07 -19.11 -7.67
CA LYS A 129 4.56 -20.48 -7.46
C LYS A 129 3.87 -20.67 -6.10
N GLU A 130 4.45 -20.09 -5.05
CA GLU A 130 3.86 -20.16 -3.71
C GLU A 130 2.62 -19.27 -3.61
N ALA A 131 2.66 -18.09 -4.25
CA ALA A 131 1.52 -17.20 -4.37
C ALA A 131 0.34 -17.91 -5.07
N ILE A 132 0.56 -18.52 -6.24
CA ILE A 132 -0.51 -19.25 -6.96
C ILE A 132 -1.12 -20.34 -6.08
N SER A 133 -0.29 -21.18 -5.44
CA SER A 133 -0.77 -22.25 -4.54
C SER A 133 -1.64 -21.72 -3.38
N LEU A 134 -1.23 -20.60 -2.77
CA LEU A 134 -2.00 -19.96 -1.71
C LEU A 134 -3.30 -19.31 -2.23
N MET A 135 -3.27 -18.70 -3.42
CA MET A 135 -4.46 -18.11 -4.04
C MET A 135 -5.46 -19.19 -4.44
N GLU A 136 -5.01 -20.34 -4.96
CA GLU A 136 -5.87 -21.49 -5.25
C GLU A 136 -6.58 -22.00 -4.00
N ARG A 137 -5.85 -22.08 -2.87
CA ARG A 137 -6.46 -22.41 -1.58
C ARG A 137 -7.51 -21.38 -1.19
N CYS A 138 -7.22 -20.09 -1.34
CA CYS A 138 -8.16 -19.00 -1.04
C CYS A 138 -9.43 -19.08 -1.90
N TYR A 139 -9.27 -19.27 -3.21
CA TYR A 139 -10.37 -19.44 -4.16
C TYR A 139 -11.26 -20.64 -3.79
N ARG A 140 -10.66 -21.79 -3.48
CA ARG A 140 -11.41 -23.00 -3.10
C ARG A 140 -12.28 -22.74 -1.87
N LEU A 141 -11.70 -22.15 -0.83
CA LEU A 141 -12.43 -21.81 0.40
C LEU A 141 -13.54 -20.77 0.17
N ARG A 142 -13.27 -19.72 -0.64
CA ARG A 142 -14.28 -18.71 -1.00
C ARG A 142 -15.41 -19.31 -1.83
N LYS A 143 -15.11 -20.19 -2.78
CA LYS A 143 -16.09 -20.88 -3.60
C LYS A 143 -17.01 -21.77 -2.76
N ASP A 144 -16.46 -22.50 -1.80
CA ASP A 144 -17.22 -23.41 -0.95
C ASP A 144 -18.12 -22.66 0.04
N PHE A 145 -17.67 -21.52 0.58
CA PHE A 145 -18.41 -20.75 1.58
C PHE A 145 -19.36 -19.69 1.01
N LEU A 146 -18.88 -18.88 0.05
CA LEU A 146 -19.62 -17.73 -0.51
C LEU A 146 -20.32 -18.07 -1.83
N GLY A 147 -19.93 -19.17 -2.47
CA GLY A 147 -20.38 -19.54 -3.81
C GLY A 147 -19.56 -18.91 -4.94
N ARG A 148 -19.82 -19.38 -6.16
CA ARG A 148 -19.05 -19.02 -7.37
C ARG A 148 -19.21 -17.57 -7.83
N TYR A 149 -20.35 -16.94 -7.55
CA TYR A 149 -20.72 -15.61 -8.05
C TYR A 149 -20.46 -14.48 -7.05
N HIS A 150 -19.82 -14.80 -5.92
CA HIS A 150 -19.48 -13.78 -4.96
C HIS A 150 -18.33 -12.92 -5.52
N PRO A 151 -18.37 -11.57 -5.41
CA PRO A 151 -17.33 -10.69 -5.95
C PRO A 151 -15.92 -11.09 -5.52
N ASN A 152 -15.73 -11.46 -4.25
CA ASN A 152 -14.43 -11.93 -3.74
C ASN A 152 -13.95 -13.27 -4.34
N THR A 153 -14.87 -14.15 -4.75
CA THR A 153 -14.54 -15.42 -5.41
C THR A 153 -14.14 -15.17 -6.86
N GLU A 154 -14.88 -14.31 -7.56
CA GLU A 154 -14.55 -13.89 -8.94
C GLU A 154 -13.23 -13.14 -9.00
N PHE A 155 -12.96 -12.24 -8.04
CA PHE A 155 -11.68 -11.54 -7.95
C PHE A 155 -10.50 -12.52 -7.79
N SER A 156 -10.61 -13.47 -6.85
CA SER A 156 -9.57 -14.49 -6.67
C SER A 156 -9.36 -15.36 -7.91
N LEU A 157 -10.42 -15.63 -8.67
CA LEU A 157 -10.32 -16.37 -9.93
C LEU A 157 -9.63 -15.54 -11.02
N GLY A 158 -10.02 -14.28 -11.20
CA GLY A 158 -9.38 -13.39 -12.16
C GLY A 158 -7.89 -13.21 -11.90
N THR A 159 -7.50 -12.99 -10.63
CA THR A 159 -6.09 -12.91 -10.25
C THR A 159 -5.34 -14.22 -10.52
N LEU A 160 -5.96 -15.38 -10.27
CA LEU A 160 -5.35 -16.66 -10.62
C LEU A 160 -5.14 -16.78 -12.13
N GLU A 161 -6.17 -16.49 -12.92
CA GLU A 161 -6.11 -16.57 -14.39
C GLU A 161 -5.03 -15.66 -14.96
N GLU A 162 -4.91 -14.42 -14.46
CA GLU A 162 -3.84 -13.49 -14.81
C GLU A 162 -2.45 -14.08 -14.52
N TRP A 163 -2.22 -14.56 -13.30
CA TRP A 163 -0.92 -15.13 -12.89
C TRP A 163 -0.58 -16.43 -13.63
N TRP A 164 -1.57 -17.26 -13.96
CA TRP A 164 -1.38 -18.45 -14.77
C TRP A 164 -0.95 -18.10 -16.20
N ILE A 165 -1.53 -17.05 -16.80
CA ILE A 165 -1.12 -16.54 -18.12
C ILE A 165 0.32 -16.03 -18.06
N GLU A 166 0.66 -15.21 -17.06
CA GLU A 166 2.01 -14.68 -16.87
C GLU A 166 3.06 -15.79 -16.65
N SER A 167 2.73 -16.85 -15.92
CA SER A 167 3.62 -18.00 -15.72
C SER A 167 3.88 -18.76 -17.03
N ILE A 168 2.86 -18.90 -17.89
CA ILE A 168 3.00 -19.51 -19.22
C ILE A 168 3.88 -18.65 -20.13
N GLU A 169 3.72 -17.33 -20.10
CA GLU A 169 4.50 -16.39 -20.91
C GLU A 169 5.97 -16.27 -20.47
N THR A 170 6.23 -16.34 -19.16
CA THR A 170 7.56 -16.22 -18.58
C THR A 170 8.34 -17.54 -18.51
N GLY A 171 7.69 -18.68 -18.77
CA GLY A 171 8.33 -20.00 -18.84
C GLY A 171 8.98 -20.47 -17.53
N THR A 172 8.46 -20.01 -16.38
CA THR A 172 8.91 -20.41 -15.04
C THR A 172 7.94 -21.36 -14.36
#